data_AF-A0A7C2F224-F1
#
_entry.id   AF-A0A7C2F224-F1
#
_cell.length_a   1.000
_cell.length_b   1.000
_cell.length_c   1.000
_cell.angle_alpha   90.00
_cell.angle_beta   90.00
_cell.angle_gamma   90.00
#
_symmetry.space_group_name_H-M   'P 1'
#
loop_
_entity.id
_entity.type
_entity.pdbx_description
1 polymer ?
#
loop_
_entity_poly.entity_id
_entity_poly.type
_entity_poly.pdbx_seq_one_letter_code
_entity_poly.pdbx_strand_id
1 'polypeptide(L)'
;MFRLEKLEINGFKSFADRTTLVFGEGITGVVGPNGCGKSNVAEAISWVLGEQSAKNLRGGKMEDVIFNGTRDRKPTGMAEVVLTLVAIEDIAGRE
;
A
#
# COMPACT_ATOMS: atom_id res chain seq x y z
N MET A 1 11.09 -14.80 11.58
CA MET A 1 10.90 -13.37 11.18
C MET A 1 9.78 -13.28 10.13
N PHE A 2 9.10 -12.15 9.90
CA PHE A 2 8.15 -12.03 8.77
C PHE A 2 8.77 -11.29 7.58
N ARG A 3 8.36 -11.65 6.36
CA ARG A 3 8.70 -10.95 5.12
C ARG A 3 7.44 -10.47 4.41
N LEU A 4 7.51 -9.29 3.80
CA LEU A 4 6.50 -8.79 2.90
C LEU A 4 6.45 -9.62 1.61
N GLU A 5 5.31 -10.23 1.32
CA GLU A 5 5.11 -11.02 0.10
C GLU A 5 4.25 -10.28 -0.92
N LYS A 6 3.15 -9.66 -0.47
CA LYS A 6 2.17 -9.06 -1.36
C LYS A 6 1.46 -7.88 -0.70
N LEU A 7 1.15 -6.88 -1.50
CA LEU A 7 0.29 -5.74 -1.15
C LEU A 7 -0.81 -5.63 -2.20
N GLU A 8 -2.07 -5.74 -1.77
CA GLU A 8 -3.23 -5.48 -2.60
C GLU A 8 -3.85 -4.15 -2.19
N ILE A 9 -4.09 -3.27 -3.15
CA ILE A 9 -4.60 -1.91 -2.94
C ILE A 9 -5.83 -1.70 -3.81
N ASN A 10 -6.94 -1.26 -3.24
CA ASN A 10 -8.17 -0.96 -3.99
C ASN A 10 -8.87 0.27 -3.40
N GLY A 11 -9.22 1.23 -4.25
CA GLY A 11 -9.89 2.47 -3.83
C GLY A 11 -9.08 3.34 -2.87
N PHE A 12 -7.77 3.10 -2.70
CA PHE A 12 -6.91 3.85 -1.80
C PHE A 12 -6.16 4.96 -2.54
N LYS A 13 -6.50 6.22 -2.26
CA LYS A 13 -5.89 7.41 -2.87
C LYS A 13 -5.81 7.27 -4.38
N SER A 14 -4.62 7.32 -4.98
CA SER A 14 -4.45 7.21 -6.44
C SER A 14 -4.80 5.83 -7.03
N PHE A 15 -4.97 4.79 -6.20
CA PHE A 15 -5.25 3.42 -6.65
C PHE A 15 -6.75 3.19 -6.73
N ALA A 16 -7.34 3.66 -7.84
CA ALA A 16 -8.77 3.57 -8.04
C ALA A 16 -9.24 2.16 -8.45
N ASP A 17 -8.38 1.40 -9.15
CA ASP A 17 -8.57 -0.04 -9.41
C ASP A 17 -7.79 -0.89 -8.42
N ARG A 18 -8.24 -2.14 -8.24
CA ARG A 18 -7.46 -3.16 -7.55
C ARG A 18 -6.10 -3.33 -8.24
N THR A 19 -5.05 -3.09 -7.48
CA THR A 19 -3.66 -3.21 -7.89
C THR A 19 -2.94 -4.18 -6.94
N THR A 20 -2.22 -5.13 -7.49
CA THR A 20 -1.44 -6.11 -6.71
C THR A 20 0.04 -5.90 -6.94
N LEU A 21 0.80 -5.70 -5.86
CA LEU A 21 2.25 -5.66 -5.86
C LEU A 21 2.78 -6.94 -5.21
N VAL A 22 3.65 -7.65 -5.92
CA VAL A 22 4.33 -8.84 -5.42
C VAL A 22 5.78 -8.46 -5.12
N PHE A 23 6.25 -8.82 -3.93
CA PHE A 23 7.59 -8.49 -3.45
C PHE A 23 8.46 -9.74 -3.49
N GLY A 24 9.59 -9.63 -4.20
CA GLY A 24 10.58 -10.70 -4.30
C GLY A 24 11.58 -10.71 -3.14
N GLU A 25 12.58 -11.59 -3.24
CA GLU A 25 13.76 -11.52 -2.38
C GLU A 25 14.64 -10.30 -2.72
N GLY A 26 15.42 -9.85 -1.74
CA GLY A 26 16.33 -8.73 -1.91
C GLY A 26 15.65 -7.36 -1.82
N ILE A 27 16.07 -6.43 -2.69
CA ILE A 27 15.65 -5.02 -2.65
C ILE A 27 14.65 -4.75 -3.77
N THR A 28 13.45 -4.27 -3.42
CA THR A 28 12.43 -3.82 -4.38
C THR A 28 12.43 -2.30 -4.48
N GLY A 29 12.61 -1.78 -5.71
CA GLY A 29 12.52 -0.34 -5.99
C GLY A 29 11.17 0.03 -6.61
N VAL A 30 10.51 1.07 -6.08
CA VAL A 30 9.26 1.62 -6.64
C VAL A 30 9.57 2.94 -7.36
N VAL A 31 9.46 2.94 -8.70
CA VAL A 31 9.83 4.07 -9.56
C VAL A 31 8.70 4.51 -10.50
N GLY A 32 8.80 5.72 -11.04
CA GLY A 32 7.80 6.29 -11.95
C GLY A 32 7.73 7.83 -11.91
N PRO A 33 7.00 8.47 -12.84
CA PRO A 33 6.87 9.93 -12.92
C PRO A 33 6.21 10.56 -11.67
N ASN A 34 6.34 11.87 -11.51
CA ASN A 34 5.66 12.58 -10.42
C ASN A 34 4.13 12.50 -10.56
N GLY A 35 3.43 12.33 -9.44
CA GLY A 35 1.97 12.20 -9.42
C GLY A 35 1.43 10.80 -9.74
N CYS A 36 2.25 9.81 -10.12
CA CYS A 36 1.75 8.47 -10.46
C CYS A 36 1.38 7.57 -9.26
N GLY A 37 1.47 8.08 -8.03
CA GLY A 37 1.06 7.33 -6.83
C GLY A 37 2.15 6.56 -6.08
N LYS A 38 3.43 6.73 -6.44
CA LYS A 38 4.56 6.03 -5.77
C LYS A 38 4.52 6.12 -4.23
N SER A 39 4.42 7.34 -3.70
CA SER A 39 4.39 7.56 -2.25
C SER A 39 3.12 6.98 -1.60
N ASN A 40 2.04 6.79 -2.37
CA ASN A 40 0.81 6.20 -1.86
C ASN A 40 0.97 4.68 -1.63
N VAL A 41 1.96 4.02 -2.25
CA VAL A 41 2.34 2.63 -1.91
C VAL A 41 2.87 2.57 -0.48
N ALA A 42 3.79 3.46 -0.12
CA ALA A 42 4.34 3.52 1.23
C ALA A 42 3.26 3.85 2.26
N GLU A 43 2.35 4.79 1.94
CA GLU A 43 1.22 5.11 2.82
C GLU A 43 0.21 3.99 2.96
N ALA A 44 -0.05 3.21 1.90
CA ALA A 44 -0.90 2.03 1.98
C ALA A 44 -0.32 1.02 2.98
N ILE A 45 1.00 0.79 2.94
CA ILE A 45 1.72 -0.06 3.90
C ILE A 45 1.62 0.49 5.32
N SER A 46 1.85 1.79 5.54
CA SER A 46 1.71 2.38 6.88
C SER A 46 0.27 2.30 7.40
N TRP A 47 -0.73 2.54 6.53
CA TRP A 47 -2.14 2.52 6.90
C TRP A 47 -2.60 1.12 7.30
N VAL A 48 -2.27 0.08 6.52
CA VAL A 48 -2.64 -1.31 6.85
C VAL A 48 -1.91 -1.83 8.08
N LEU A 49 -0.74 -1.27 8.42
CA LEU A 49 -0.04 -1.54 9.68
C LEU A 49 -0.58 -0.75 10.88
N GLY A 50 -1.62 0.06 10.68
CA GLY A 50 -2.37 0.72 11.76
C GLY A 50 -2.08 2.21 11.94
N GLU A 51 -1.48 2.90 10.97
CA GLU A 51 -1.41 4.36 11.00
C GLU A 51 -2.83 4.97 10.96
N GLN A 52 -3.17 5.78 11.97
CA GLN A 52 -4.49 6.40 12.14
C GLN A 52 -4.47 7.93 11.96
N SER A 53 -3.28 8.53 11.86
CA SER A 53 -3.13 9.96 11.60
C SER A 53 -3.31 10.27 10.13
N ALA A 54 -4.42 10.91 9.77
CA ALA A 54 -4.64 11.43 8.43
C ALA A 54 -3.50 12.33 7.96
N LYS A 55 -2.91 13.12 8.87
CA LYS A 55 -1.76 13.99 8.58
C LYS A 55 -0.51 13.20 8.18
N ASN A 56 -0.22 12.09 8.86
CA ASN A 56 0.93 11.24 8.52
C ASN A 56 0.72 10.56 7.16
N LEU A 57 -0.54 10.24 6.85
CA LEU A 57 -0.99 9.83 5.53
C LEU A 57 -1.25 11.02 4.61
N ARG A 58 -0.67 12.20 4.83
CA ARG A 58 -0.76 13.37 3.92
C ARG A 58 -2.19 13.72 3.45
N GLY A 59 -3.18 13.46 4.29
CA GLY A 59 -4.58 13.85 4.14
C GLY A 59 -5.00 14.86 5.20
N GLY A 60 -6.16 15.51 5.00
CA GLY A 60 -6.77 16.41 5.97
C GLY A 60 -7.69 15.68 6.96
N LYS A 61 -8.37 14.63 6.47
CA LYS A 61 -9.27 13.76 7.26
C LYS A 61 -9.05 12.30 6.89
N MET A 62 -9.48 11.39 7.76
CA MET A 62 -9.25 9.95 7.55
C MET A 62 -9.93 9.45 6.26
N GLU A 63 -11.06 10.03 5.88
CA GLU A 63 -11.78 9.74 4.63
C GLU A 63 -10.95 10.02 3.37
N ASP A 64 -9.91 10.87 3.45
CA ASP A 64 -9.07 11.22 2.29
C ASP A 64 -8.17 10.06 1.82
N VAL A 65 -8.17 8.93 2.55
CA VAL A 65 -7.57 7.69 2.04
C VAL A 65 -8.41 7.05 0.94
N ILE A 66 -9.69 7.41 0.82
CA ILE A 66 -10.58 6.90 -0.22
C ILE A 66 -10.32 7.66 -1.52
N PHE A 67 -10.23 6.94 -2.64
CA PHE A 67 -10.07 7.54 -3.96
C PHE A 67 -11.23 8.49 -4.25
N ASN A 68 -10.91 9.78 -4.36
CA ASN A 68 -11.90 10.84 -4.50
C ASN A 68 -12.22 11.21 -5.96
N GLY A 69 -11.91 10.31 -6.91
CA GLY A 69 -12.20 10.52 -8.33
C GLY A 69 -11.15 11.35 -9.09
N THR A 70 -11.32 11.40 -10.39
CA THR A 70 -10.63 12.28 -11.34
C THR A 70 -11.66 12.84 -12.33
N ARG A 71 -11.21 13.60 -13.34
CA ARG A 71 -12.07 14.08 -14.43
C ARG A 71 -12.82 12.93 -15.13
N ASP A 72 -12.13 11.82 -15.36
CA ASP A 72 -12.64 10.71 -16.18
C ASP A 72 -13.14 9.53 -15.34
N ARG A 73 -12.99 9.60 -14.01
CA ARG A 73 -13.28 8.48 -13.11
C ARG A 73 -13.98 8.93 -11.84
N LYS A 74 -15.08 8.28 -11.50
CA LYS A 74 -15.87 8.57 -10.30
C LYS A 74 -15.13 8.18 -9.01
N PRO A 75 -15.38 8.86 -7.87
CA PRO A 75 -14.89 8.44 -6.56
C PRO A 75 -15.28 7.01 -6.21
N THR A 76 -14.48 6.33 -5.40
CA THR A 76 -14.90 5.10 -4.72
C THR A 76 -15.62 5.43 -3.42
N GLY A 77 -16.48 4.52 -2.94
CA GLY A 77 -17.14 4.65 -1.64
C GLY A 77 -16.36 4.03 -0.49
N MET A 78 -15.23 3.37 -0.79
CA MET A 78 -14.38 2.68 0.18
C MET A 78 -12.94 2.58 -0.32
N ALA A 79 -12.04 2.29 0.62
CA ALA A 79 -10.66 1.88 0.37
C ALA A 79 -10.36 0.58 1.11
N GLU A 80 -9.57 -0.29 0.49
CA GLU A 80 -9.10 -1.55 1.06
C GLU A 80 -7.61 -1.67 0.74
N VAL A 81 -6.83 -2.03 1.76
CA VAL A 81 -5.43 -2.43 1.60
C VAL A 81 -5.24 -3.73 2.35
N VAL A 82 -4.68 -4.73 1.67
CA VAL A 82 -4.37 -6.04 2.26
C VAL A 82 -2.88 -6.28 2.16
N LEU A 83 -2.25 -6.53 3.31
CA LEU A 83 -0.84 -6.88 3.43
C LEU A 83 -0.72 -8.38 3.68
N THR A 84 0.00 -9.10 2.81
CA THR A 84 0.36 -10.50 3.05
C THR A 84 1.80 -10.58 3.54
N LEU A 85 1.98 -11.15 4.73
CA LEU A 85 3.27 -11.41 5.33
C LEU A 85 3.48 -12.93 5.41
N VAL A 86 4.68 -13.38 5.04
CA VAL A 86 5.07 -14.80 5.16
C VAL A 86 6.05 -14.96 6.30
N ALA A 87 5.87 -16.02 7.10
CA ALA A 87 6.83 -16.40 8.11
C ALA A 87 8.09 -16.94 7.43
N ILE A 88 9.24 -16.40 7.80
CA ILE A 88 10.57 -16.93 7.52
C ILE A 88 10.96 -17.75 8.74
N GLU A 89 11.12 -19.06 8.55
CA GLU A 89 11.79 -19.92 9.50
C GLU A 89 13.29 -19.59 9.47
N ASP A 90 13.86 -19.24 10.62
CA ASP A 90 15.29 -19.01 10.72
C ASP A 90 16.02 -20.31 10.34
N ILE A 91 16.91 -20.25 9.35
CA ILE A 91 17.91 -21.30 9.10
C ILE A 91 19.00 -21.21 10.19
N ALA A 92 18.58 -21.24 11.47
CA ALA A 92 19.44 -21.50 12.60
C ALA A 92 19.55 -23.03 12.76
N GLY A 93 20.22 -23.68 11.79
CA GLY A 93 20.30 -25.14 11.78
C GLY A 93 20.85 -25.76 10.50
N ARG A 94 21.78 -25.12 9.81
CA ARG A 94 22.70 -25.84 8.91
C ARG A 94 24.07 -25.84 9.58
N GLU A 95 24.59 -27.05 9.73
CA GLU A 95 25.79 -27.48 10.47
C GLU A 95 26.98 -26.53 10.45
#